data_AF-A0A377LPH8-F1
#
_entry.id   AF-A0A377LPH8-F1
#
_cell.length_a   1.000
_cell.length_b   1.000
_cell.length_c   1.000
_cell.angle_alpha   90.00
_cell.angle_beta   90.00
_cell.angle_gamma   90.00
#
_symmetry.space_group_name_H-M   'P 1'
#
loop_
_entity.id
_entity.type
_entity.pdbx_description
1 polymer ?
#
loop_
_entity_poly.entity_id
_entity_poly.type
_entity_poly.pdbx_seq_one_letter_code
_entity_poly.pdbx_strand_id
1 'polypeptide(L)'
;MSQIGQSYLSDSMGFTIGVVGLLAFVVWQWRGRMRRQSLGLASSPSTSVVGRQALTAVIVLGAIWLLNDYRGVPTPVLLLALLLLGGMFMATRTAFGRRIYAIGGNLEAARLSGINVERTKLAVFAINGLMVAIAGLILSSRLGAGSPSAGNIAELDAIAACVIGGTSLAGGVGSVAGAVMGAFIMASLDNGMSMMDVPTFWQYIVKGAILLLAVWMDSATKRRT
;
A
#
# COMPACT_ATOMS: atom_id res chain seq x y z
N MET A 1 -14.20 23.81 -3.06
CA MET A 1 -13.61 22.71 -2.27
C MET A 1 -13.79 21.31 -2.90
N SER A 2 -14.30 21.20 -4.13
CA SER A 2 -14.47 19.95 -4.89
C SER A 2 -13.24 19.51 -5.69
N GLN A 3 -12.14 20.27 -5.67
CA GLN A 3 -11.05 20.04 -6.61
C GLN A 3 -10.21 18.80 -6.27
N ILE A 4 -10.02 18.40 -5.01
CA ILE A 4 -9.06 17.31 -4.73
C ILE A 4 -9.61 15.91 -5.08
N GLY A 5 -10.92 15.70 -4.98
CA GLY A 5 -11.56 14.39 -5.22
C GLY A 5 -12.05 14.17 -6.65
N GLN A 6 -12.26 15.26 -7.41
CA GLN A 6 -12.85 15.23 -8.76
C GLN A 6 -11.96 15.92 -9.81
N SER A 7 -10.82 16.52 -9.43
CA SER A 7 -9.90 17.09 -10.42
C SER A 7 -9.01 16.02 -11.05
N TYR A 8 -8.76 16.24 -12.33
CA TYR A 8 -7.79 15.53 -13.12
C TYR A 8 -6.64 16.50 -13.37
N LEU A 9 -5.39 16.07 -13.20
CA LEU A 9 -4.27 16.88 -13.67
C LEU A 9 -4.27 16.91 -15.20
N SER A 10 -3.96 18.08 -15.77
CA SER A 10 -3.66 18.23 -17.19
C SER A 10 -2.59 17.21 -17.64
N ASP A 11 -2.80 16.62 -18.82
CA ASP A 11 -2.00 15.54 -19.43
C ASP A 11 -0.48 15.79 -19.37
N SER A 12 -0.04 17.05 -19.50
CA SER A 12 1.37 17.45 -19.44
C SER A 12 1.98 17.35 -18.02
N MET A 13 1.21 17.65 -16.98
CA MET A 13 1.66 17.60 -15.59
C MET A 13 1.69 16.16 -15.04
N GLY A 14 0.74 15.32 -15.46
CA GLY A 14 0.74 13.89 -15.13
C GLY A 14 1.97 13.18 -15.69
N PHE A 15 2.33 13.48 -16.94
CA PHE A 15 3.51 12.92 -17.59
C PHE A 15 4.81 13.37 -16.94
N THR A 16 4.94 14.66 -16.61
CA THR A 16 6.16 15.19 -15.96
C THR A 16 6.35 14.64 -14.55
N ILE A 17 5.30 14.55 -13.73
CA ILE A 17 5.39 13.95 -12.38
C ILE A 17 5.69 12.44 -12.46
N GLY A 18 5.06 11.72 -13.39
CA GLY A 18 5.31 10.30 -13.62
C GLY A 18 6.74 10.01 -14.05
N VAL A 19 7.26 10.78 -15.03
CA VAL A 19 8.63 10.68 -15.51
C VAL A 19 9.63 11.08 -14.44
N VAL A 20 9.39 12.17 -13.70
CA VAL A 20 10.26 12.60 -12.59
C VAL A 20 10.26 11.58 -11.45
N GLY A 21 9.11 10.98 -11.12
CA GLY A 21 9.00 9.92 -10.12
C GLY A 21 9.75 8.65 -10.53
N LEU A 22 9.67 8.28 -11.82
CA LEU A 22 10.39 7.12 -12.35
C LEU A 22 11.90 7.37 -12.44
N LEU A 23 12.31 8.57 -12.87
CA LEU A 23 13.72 8.99 -12.87
C LEU A 23 14.28 9.07 -11.44
N ALA A 24 13.52 9.60 -10.48
CA ALA A 24 13.92 9.64 -9.08
C ALA A 24 14.05 8.22 -8.50
N PHE A 25 13.14 7.30 -8.85
CA PHE A 25 13.22 5.90 -8.43
C PHE A 25 14.45 5.20 -9.03
N VAL A 26 14.72 5.40 -10.33
CA VAL A 26 15.89 4.86 -11.03
C VAL A 26 17.19 5.44 -10.47
N VAL A 27 17.28 6.74 -10.26
CA VAL A 27 18.45 7.42 -9.69
C VAL A 27 18.68 7.00 -8.23
N TRP A 28 17.62 6.87 -7.44
CA TRP A 28 17.70 6.40 -6.06
C TRP A 28 18.16 4.94 -5.99
N GLN A 29 17.73 4.10 -6.94
CA GLN A 29 18.14 2.71 -7.07
C GLN A 29 19.59 2.58 -7.55
N TRP A 30 20.02 3.44 -8.47
CA TRP A 30 21.40 3.51 -8.95
C TRP A 30 22.36 3.97 -7.85
N ARG A 31 21.99 5.01 -7.09
CA ARG A 31 22.74 5.46 -5.91
C ARG A 31 22.80 4.36 -4.84
N GLY A 32 21.71 3.62 -4.62
CA GLY A 32 21.68 2.46 -3.72
C GLY A 32 22.58 1.31 -4.17
N ARG A 33 22.76 1.14 -5.48
CA ARG A 33 23.64 0.13 -6.09
C ARG A 33 25.11 0.54 -6.00
N MET A 34 25.44 1.81 -6.27
CA MET A 34 26.78 2.35 -6.08
C MET A 34 27.26 2.25 -4.62
N ARG A 35 26.35 2.48 -3.66
CA ARG A 35 26.63 2.34 -2.22
C ARG A 35 26.85 0.89 -1.77
N ARG A 36 26.32 -0.09 -2.52
CA ARG A 36 26.52 -1.54 -2.27
C ARG A 36 27.77 -2.07 -2.98
N GLN A 37 28.14 -1.50 -4.13
CA GLN A 37 29.39 -1.82 -4.82
C GLN A 37 30.62 -1.31 -4.06
N SER A 38 30.52 -0.16 -3.36
CA SER A 38 31.59 0.32 -2.48
C SER A 38 31.82 -0.52 -1.22
N LEU A 39 30.93 -1.49 -0.92
CA LEU A 39 30.99 -2.35 0.28
C LEU A 39 31.34 -3.81 -0.02
N GLY A 40 31.66 -4.17 -1.28
CA GLY A 40 32.27 -5.46 -1.63
C GLY A 40 31.43 -6.73 -1.37
N LEU A 41 30.11 -6.62 -1.18
CA LEU A 41 29.23 -7.78 -0.93
C LEU A 41 28.85 -8.48 -2.24
N ALA A 42 28.93 -9.82 -2.27
CA ALA A 42 28.62 -10.66 -3.43
C ALA A 42 27.19 -10.39 -3.95
N SER A 43 27.09 -9.79 -5.15
CA SER A 43 25.80 -9.51 -5.77
C SER A 43 25.30 -10.74 -6.52
N SER A 44 24.18 -11.31 -6.03
CA SER A 44 23.31 -12.26 -6.75
C SER A 44 23.04 -11.79 -8.20
N PRO A 45 22.86 -12.70 -9.19
CA PRO A 45 22.96 -12.37 -10.61
C PRO A 45 22.02 -11.22 -11.02
N SER A 46 22.66 -10.21 -11.60
CA SER A 46 22.12 -8.90 -12.01
C SER A 46 20.88 -8.97 -12.92
N THR A 47 20.61 -10.09 -13.59
CA THR A 47 19.52 -10.24 -14.57
C THR A 47 18.13 -10.41 -13.94
N SER A 48 17.99 -11.11 -12.82
CA SER A 48 16.67 -11.32 -12.18
C SER A 48 16.15 -10.06 -11.49
N VAL A 49 17.08 -9.25 -10.97
CA VAL A 49 16.80 -7.97 -10.31
C VAL A 49 16.40 -6.90 -11.34
N VAL A 50 17.12 -6.83 -12.47
CA VAL A 50 16.77 -5.93 -13.58
C VAL A 50 15.47 -6.36 -14.27
N GLY A 51 15.21 -7.66 -14.40
CA GLY A 51 13.96 -8.18 -14.98
C GLY A 51 12.71 -7.83 -14.16
N ARG A 52 12.74 -8.02 -12.83
CA ARG A 52 11.65 -7.59 -11.95
C ARG A 52 11.48 -6.06 -11.93
N GLN A 53 12.57 -5.31 -12.06
CA GLN A 53 12.55 -3.84 -12.12
C GLN A 53 11.95 -3.32 -13.43
N ALA A 54 12.32 -3.92 -14.57
CA ALA A 54 11.73 -3.62 -15.86
C ALA A 54 10.22 -3.90 -15.85
N LEU A 55 9.79 -5.01 -15.24
CA LEU A 55 8.38 -5.33 -15.10
C LEU A 55 7.62 -4.28 -14.30
N THR A 56 8.15 -3.85 -13.14
CA THR A 56 7.52 -2.78 -12.33
C THR A 56 7.49 -1.44 -13.06
N ALA A 57 8.54 -1.10 -13.81
CA ALA A 57 8.59 0.13 -14.60
C ALA A 57 7.60 0.09 -15.77
N VAL A 58 7.47 -1.05 -16.46
CA VAL A 58 6.52 -1.25 -17.56
C VAL A 58 5.07 -1.20 -17.05
N ILE A 59 4.78 -1.79 -15.89
CA ILE A 59 3.44 -1.73 -15.29
C ILE A 59 3.09 -0.28 -14.90
N VAL A 60 4.03 0.45 -14.29
CA VAL A 60 3.80 1.85 -13.90
C VAL A 60 3.67 2.75 -15.12
N LEU A 61 4.53 2.60 -16.13
CA LEU A 61 4.47 3.38 -17.37
C LEU A 61 3.23 3.04 -18.21
N GLY A 62 2.86 1.76 -18.28
CA GLY A 62 1.63 1.31 -18.96
C GLY A 62 0.38 1.83 -18.27
N ALA A 63 0.35 1.86 -16.93
CA ALA A 63 -0.73 2.48 -16.17
C ALA A 63 -0.78 3.99 -16.43
N ILE A 64 0.35 4.71 -16.40
CA ILE A 64 0.41 6.14 -16.71
C ILE A 64 -0.12 6.41 -18.13
N TRP A 65 0.28 5.60 -19.11
CA TRP A 65 -0.16 5.74 -20.50
C TRP A 65 -1.68 5.51 -20.65
N LEU A 66 -2.21 4.45 -20.03
CA LEU A 66 -3.63 4.11 -20.04
C LEU A 66 -4.49 5.16 -19.33
N LEU A 67 -4.03 5.71 -18.19
CA LEU A 67 -4.74 6.75 -17.46
C LEU A 67 -4.72 8.10 -18.21
N ASN A 68 -3.66 8.36 -18.99
CA ASN A 68 -3.54 9.60 -19.75
C ASN A 68 -4.47 9.64 -20.97
N ASP A 69 -4.81 8.48 -21.56
CA ASP A 69 -5.67 8.38 -22.75
C ASP A 69 -7.15 8.74 -22.45
N TYR A 70 -7.58 8.70 -21.18
CA TYR A 70 -8.98 8.95 -20.81
C TYR A 70 -9.26 10.43 -20.47
N ARG A 71 -8.62 11.00 -19.44
CA ARG A 71 -8.76 12.41 -19.00
C ARG A 71 -7.57 12.94 -18.16
N GLY A 72 -6.41 12.30 -18.23
CA GLY A 72 -5.27 12.57 -17.34
C GLY A 72 -5.34 11.81 -16.01
N VAL A 73 -4.34 12.01 -15.14
CA VAL A 73 -4.22 11.24 -13.88
C VAL A 73 -5.09 11.87 -12.76
N PRO A 74 -6.01 11.11 -12.14
CA PRO A 74 -6.78 11.60 -11.01
C PRO A 74 -5.88 11.97 -9.83
N THR A 75 -6.12 13.12 -9.20
CA THR A 75 -5.37 13.57 -8.01
C THR A 75 -5.32 12.54 -6.86
N PRO A 76 -6.38 11.74 -6.57
CA PRO A 76 -6.31 10.70 -5.55
C PRO A 76 -5.28 9.59 -5.86
N VAL A 77 -5.06 9.28 -7.15
CA VAL A 77 -4.10 8.24 -7.56
C VAL A 77 -2.67 8.70 -7.31
N LEU A 78 -2.37 10.00 -7.51
CA LEU A 78 -1.06 10.56 -7.22
C LEU A 78 -0.78 10.64 -5.72
N LEU A 79 -1.78 11.03 -4.93
CA LEU A 79 -1.69 10.99 -3.47
C LEU A 79 -1.44 9.57 -2.98
N LEU A 80 -2.16 8.58 -3.52
CA LEU A 80 -1.93 7.17 -3.23
C LEU A 80 -0.50 6.75 -3.58
N ALA A 81 0.00 7.11 -4.78
CA ALA A 81 1.36 6.78 -5.21
C ALA A 81 2.42 7.41 -4.29
N LEU A 82 2.24 8.68 -3.90
CA LEU A 82 3.14 9.37 -2.98
C LEU A 82 3.15 8.72 -1.59
N LEU A 83 1.99 8.39 -1.04
CA LEU A 83 1.86 7.68 0.24
C LEU A 83 2.46 6.27 0.16
N LEU A 84 2.28 5.56 -0.95
CA LEU A 84 2.83 4.23 -1.18
C LEU A 84 4.36 4.27 -1.22
N LEU A 85 4.94 5.21 -1.97
CA LEU A 85 6.39 5.38 -2.05
C LEU A 85 6.99 5.77 -0.69
N GLY A 86 6.34 6.71 0.02
CA GLY A 86 6.73 7.11 1.38
C GLY A 86 6.65 5.94 2.36
N GLY A 87 5.55 5.18 2.35
CA GLY A 87 5.35 4.02 3.19
C GLY A 87 6.33 2.89 2.89
N MET A 88 6.60 2.61 1.61
CA MET A 88 7.58 1.61 1.19
C MET A 88 9.01 2.00 1.61
N PHE A 89 9.39 3.27 1.44
CA PHE A 89 10.66 3.79 1.91
C PHE A 89 10.79 3.66 3.43
N MET A 90 9.74 4.06 4.16
CA MET A 90 9.70 3.95 5.62
C MET A 90 9.84 2.50 6.08
N ALA A 91 9.07 1.58 5.50
CA ALA A 91 9.07 0.17 5.89
C ALA A 91 10.42 -0.53 5.60
N THR A 92 11.03 -0.25 4.45
CA THR A 92 12.20 -1.03 3.98
C THR A 92 13.55 -0.38 4.28
N ARG A 93 13.63 0.95 4.38
CA ARG A 93 14.92 1.67 4.45
C ARG A 93 15.15 2.39 5.77
N THR A 94 14.13 2.60 6.60
CA THR A 94 14.30 3.31 7.88
C THR A 94 14.48 2.36 9.07
N ALA A 95 15.13 2.85 10.12
CA ALA A 95 15.22 2.12 11.39
C ALA A 95 13.84 1.93 12.04
N PHE A 96 12.90 2.85 11.80
CA PHE A 96 11.54 2.76 12.29
C PHE A 96 10.81 1.54 11.72
N GLY A 97 10.88 1.33 10.40
CA GLY A 97 10.32 0.13 9.74
C GLY A 97 10.86 -1.16 10.35
N ARG A 98 12.19 -1.29 10.52
CA ARG A 98 12.81 -2.47 11.14
C ARG A 98 12.30 -2.73 12.57
N ARG A 99 12.07 -1.69 13.36
CA ARG A 99 11.50 -1.81 14.71
C ARG A 99 10.08 -2.36 14.67
N ILE A 100 9.26 -1.94 13.70
CA ILE A 100 7.89 -2.45 13.54
C ILE A 100 7.90 -3.96 13.26
N TYR A 101 8.71 -4.41 12.29
CA TYR A 101 8.81 -5.84 11.98
C TYR A 101 9.36 -6.65 13.16
N ALA A 102 10.36 -6.13 13.88
CA ALA A 102 10.90 -6.79 15.07
C ALA A 102 9.85 -6.95 16.19
N ILE A 103 9.08 -5.90 16.47
CA ILE A 103 7.98 -5.93 17.45
C ILE A 103 6.91 -6.94 17.01
N GLY A 104 6.58 -6.98 15.71
CA GLY A 104 5.61 -7.92 15.17
C GLY A 104 6.04 -9.38 15.23
N GLY A 105 7.35 -9.68 15.16
CA GLY A 105 7.87 -11.05 15.23
C GLY A 105 7.90 -11.59 16.67
N ASN A 106 8.44 -10.80 17.61
CA ASN A 106 8.43 -11.14 19.03
C ASN A 106 8.55 -9.87 19.89
N LEU A 107 7.48 -9.58 20.64
CA LEU A 107 7.38 -8.37 21.45
C LEU A 107 8.37 -8.35 22.63
N GLU A 108 8.59 -9.50 23.27
CA GLU A 108 9.52 -9.62 24.40
C GLU A 108 10.97 -9.45 23.95
N ALA A 109 11.35 -10.12 22.84
CA ALA A 109 12.68 -10.01 22.26
C ALA A 109 12.99 -8.57 21.79
N ALA A 110 12.00 -7.88 21.21
CA ALA A 110 12.15 -6.49 20.81
C ALA A 110 12.40 -5.57 22.03
N ARG A 111 11.68 -5.80 23.14
CA ARG A 111 11.84 -5.04 24.38
C ARG A 111 13.22 -5.27 25.01
N LEU A 112 13.68 -6.52 25.06
CA LEU A 112 15.02 -6.88 25.56
C LEU A 112 16.14 -6.33 24.68
N SER A 113 15.89 -6.15 23.38
CA SER A 113 16.83 -5.54 22.43
C SER A 113 16.87 -3.99 22.50
N GLY A 114 16.27 -3.39 23.54
CA GLY A 114 16.27 -1.93 23.75
C GLY A 114 15.30 -1.15 22.86
N ILE A 115 14.38 -1.81 22.14
CA ILE A 115 13.35 -1.12 21.36
C ILE A 115 12.25 -0.67 22.32
N ASN A 116 11.99 0.64 22.36
CA ASN A 116 10.83 1.17 23.07
C ASN A 116 9.54 0.82 22.31
N VAL A 117 8.91 -0.29 22.72
CA VAL A 117 7.72 -0.85 22.10
C VAL A 117 6.55 0.13 22.17
N GLU A 118 6.33 0.77 23.32
CA GLU A 118 5.21 1.70 23.54
C GLU A 118 5.29 2.91 22.62
N ARG A 119 6.45 3.57 22.55
CA ARG A 119 6.66 4.71 21.65
C ARG A 119 6.50 4.32 20.17
N THR A 120 6.98 3.13 19.80
CA THR A 120 6.87 2.65 18.42
C THR A 120 5.41 2.36 18.06
N LYS A 121 4.65 1.70 18.96
CA LYS A 121 3.21 1.48 18.77
C LYS A 121 2.43 2.78 18.67
N LEU A 122 2.70 3.74 19.56
CA LEU A 122 2.07 5.06 19.52
C LEU A 122 2.30 5.77 18.18
N ALA A 123 3.54 5.75 17.68
CA ALA A 123 3.87 6.33 16.38
C ALA A 123 3.15 5.63 15.22
N VAL A 124 3.01 4.30 15.25
CA VAL A 124 2.25 3.55 14.23
C VAL A 124 0.78 3.96 14.23
N PHE A 125 0.15 4.05 15.40
CA PHE A 125 -1.25 4.51 15.50
C PHE A 125 -1.43 5.97 15.05
N ALA A 126 -0.47 6.84 15.35
CA ALA A 126 -0.48 8.23 14.89
C ALA A 126 -0.37 8.32 13.35
N ILE A 127 0.51 7.53 12.74
CA ILE A 127 0.63 7.44 11.27
C ILE A 127 -0.66 6.90 10.65
N ASN A 128 -1.25 5.86 11.25
CA ASN A 128 -2.54 5.33 10.80
C ASN A 128 -3.64 6.41 10.85
N GLY A 129 -3.73 7.17 11.95
CA GLY A 129 -4.66 8.29 12.07
C GLY A 129 -4.47 9.36 10.98
N LEU A 130 -3.22 9.71 10.68
CA LEU A 130 -2.90 10.63 9.58
C LEU A 130 -3.35 10.08 8.21
N MET A 131 -3.11 8.80 7.95
CA MET A 131 -3.53 8.14 6.71
C MET A 131 -5.06 8.10 6.57
N VAL A 132 -5.77 7.79 7.66
CA VAL A 132 -7.24 7.80 7.71
C VAL A 132 -7.78 9.22 7.48
N ALA A 133 -7.16 10.24 8.07
CA ALA A 133 -7.55 11.63 7.85
C ALA A 133 -7.43 12.04 6.37
N ILE A 134 -6.32 11.68 5.71
CA ILE A 134 -6.13 11.93 4.27
C ILE A 134 -7.17 11.17 3.45
N ALA A 135 -7.42 9.90 3.76
CA ALA A 135 -8.43 9.09 3.07
C ALA A 135 -9.84 9.67 3.22
N GLY A 136 -10.22 10.13 4.42
CA GLY A 136 -11.49 10.78 4.70
C GLY A 136 -11.66 12.10 3.94
N LEU A 137 -10.61 12.92 3.84
CA LEU A 137 -10.62 14.14 3.04
C LEU A 137 -10.84 13.84 1.55
N ILE A 138 -10.19 12.80 1.02
CA ILE A 138 -10.36 12.36 -0.37
C ILE A 138 -11.80 11.87 -0.59
N LEU A 139 -12.31 11.01 0.29
CA LEU A 139 -13.65 10.45 0.17
C LEU A 139 -14.73 11.55 0.25
N SER A 140 -14.61 12.47 1.20
CA SER A 140 -15.52 13.61 1.34
C SER A 140 -15.46 14.53 0.12
N SER A 141 -14.26 14.82 -0.40
CA SER A 141 -14.11 15.60 -1.63
C SER A 141 -14.68 14.89 -2.86
N ARG A 142 -14.68 13.55 -2.89
CA ARG A 142 -15.24 12.75 -3.99
C ARG A 142 -16.77 12.78 -3.98
N LEU A 143 -17.37 12.63 -2.80
CA LEU A 143 -18.81 12.62 -2.60
C LEU A 143 -19.43 14.03 -2.69
N GLY A 144 -18.63 15.08 -2.49
CA GLY A 144 -19.12 16.46 -2.48
C GLY A 144 -20.05 16.80 -1.31
N ALA A 145 -20.25 15.84 -0.40
CA ALA A 145 -21.09 15.94 0.79
C ALA A 145 -20.49 15.07 1.90
N GLY A 146 -20.58 15.56 3.14
CA GLY A 146 -20.19 14.81 4.34
C GLY A 146 -21.30 13.85 4.76
N SER A 147 -21.49 12.74 4.05
CA SER A 147 -22.44 11.72 4.47
C SER A 147 -21.97 11.07 5.78
N PRO A 148 -22.82 10.93 6.82
CA PRO A 148 -22.45 10.23 8.05
C PRO A 148 -22.18 8.74 7.82
N SER A 149 -22.65 8.18 6.71
CA SER A 149 -22.37 6.79 6.31
C SER A 149 -21.07 6.64 5.50
N ALA A 150 -20.39 7.74 5.15
CA ALA A 150 -19.16 7.69 4.38
C ALA A 150 -18.03 7.08 5.23
N GLY A 151 -17.48 5.96 4.76
CA GLY A 151 -16.44 5.22 5.48
C GLY A 151 -16.95 4.17 6.46
N ASN A 152 -18.26 3.88 6.47
CA ASN A 152 -18.79 2.73 7.22
C ASN A 152 -18.04 1.45 6.82
N ILE A 153 -17.50 0.73 7.81
CA ILE A 153 -16.83 -0.57 7.65
C ILE A 153 -15.52 -0.46 6.84
N ALA A 154 -14.99 0.74 6.62
CA ALA A 154 -13.73 0.94 5.91
C ALA A 154 -12.53 0.29 6.65
N GLU A 155 -12.61 0.11 7.96
CA GLU A 155 -11.59 -0.58 8.74
C GLU A 155 -11.51 -2.07 8.37
N LEU A 156 -12.66 -2.71 8.16
CA LEU A 156 -12.73 -4.11 7.74
C LEU A 156 -12.11 -4.29 6.36
N ASP A 157 -12.43 -3.39 5.42
CA ASP A 157 -11.87 -3.40 4.07
C ASP A 157 -10.35 -3.19 4.09
N ALA A 158 -9.86 -2.30 4.96
CA ALA A 158 -8.43 -2.06 5.12
C ALA A 158 -7.69 -3.28 5.70
N ILE A 159 -8.26 -3.94 6.71
CA ILE A 159 -7.70 -5.16 7.30
C ILE A 159 -7.71 -6.29 6.27
N ALA A 160 -8.84 -6.53 5.60
CA ALA A 160 -8.99 -7.55 4.57
C ALA A 160 -8.00 -7.36 3.42
N ALA A 161 -7.86 -6.14 2.92
CA ALA A 161 -6.85 -5.80 1.90
C ALA A 161 -5.43 -6.16 2.36
N CYS A 162 -5.06 -5.83 3.60
CA CYS A 162 -3.72 -6.13 4.11
C CYS A 162 -3.47 -7.64 4.25
N VAL A 163 -4.47 -8.40 4.74
CA VAL A 163 -4.38 -9.85 4.95
C VAL A 163 -4.35 -10.61 3.62
N ILE A 164 -5.24 -10.28 2.68
CA ILE A 164 -5.22 -10.83 1.31
C ILE A 164 -3.90 -10.50 0.62
N GLY A 165 -3.35 -9.31 0.90
CA GLY A 165 -2.03 -8.86 0.45
C GLY A 165 -0.84 -9.61 1.06
N GLY A 166 -1.06 -10.58 1.95
CA GLY A 166 -0.02 -11.41 2.56
C GLY A 166 0.61 -10.79 3.82
N THR A 167 -0.08 -9.86 4.49
CA THR A 167 0.33 -9.41 5.83
C THR A 167 -0.17 -10.42 6.86
N SER A 168 0.74 -10.95 7.69
CA SER A 168 0.36 -11.93 8.71
C SER A 168 -0.33 -11.25 9.89
N LEU A 169 -1.43 -11.84 10.36
CA LEU A 169 -2.15 -11.38 11.55
C LEU A 169 -1.38 -11.68 12.84
N ALA A 170 -0.53 -12.70 12.81
CA ALA A 170 0.35 -13.04 13.92
C ALA A 170 1.58 -12.11 14.01
N GLY A 171 1.81 -11.25 13.01
CA GLY A 171 2.87 -10.24 13.00
C GLY A 171 4.21 -10.74 12.45
N GLY A 172 5.11 -9.77 12.20
CA GLY A 172 6.50 -10.01 11.80
C GLY A 172 6.72 -10.21 10.31
N VAL A 173 5.67 -10.45 9.52
CA VAL A 173 5.73 -10.66 8.07
C VAL A 173 4.65 -9.84 7.36
N GLY A 174 5.04 -9.14 6.30
CA GLY A 174 4.12 -8.37 5.46
C GLY A 174 4.86 -7.40 4.54
N SER A 175 4.20 -6.94 3.48
CA SER A 175 4.78 -5.97 2.55
C SER A 175 3.78 -4.89 2.15
N VAL A 176 4.25 -3.65 2.04
CA VAL A 176 3.42 -2.51 1.60
C VAL A 176 2.87 -2.74 0.19
N ALA A 177 3.68 -3.30 -0.71
CA ALA A 177 3.25 -3.65 -2.06
C ALA A 177 2.15 -4.73 -2.07
N GLY A 178 2.28 -5.75 -1.21
CA GLY A 178 1.25 -6.78 -1.04
C GLY A 178 -0.07 -6.21 -0.56
N ALA A 179 -0.04 -5.34 0.47
CA ALA A 179 -1.24 -4.67 0.97
C ALA A 179 -1.96 -3.83 -0.11
N VAL A 180 -1.21 -3.16 -0.99
CA VAL A 180 -1.77 -2.40 -2.11
C VAL A 180 -2.41 -3.34 -3.15
N MET A 181 -1.77 -4.47 -3.46
CA MET A 181 -2.37 -5.48 -4.34
C MET A 181 -3.67 -6.04 -3.74
N GLY A 182 -3.69 -6.33 -2.44
CA GLY A 182 -4.92 -6.75 -1.75
C GLY A 182 -6.01 -5.67 -1.75
N ALA A 183 -5.63 -4.39 -1.62
CA ALA A 183 -6.57 -3.27 -1.74
C ALA A 183 -7.17 -3.17 -3.15
N PHE A 184 -6.38 -3.39 -4.20
CA PHE A 184 -6.90 -3.46 -5.57
C PHE A 184 -7.86 -4.63 -5.77
N ILE A 185 -7.57 -5.80 -5.19
CA ILE A 185 -8.46 -6.97 -5.24
C ILE A 185 -9.79 -6.64 -4.56
N MET A 186 -9.74 -6.11 -3.33
CA MET A 186 -10.94 -5.74 -2.58
C MET A 186 -11.76 -4.66 -3.30
N ALA A 187 -11.10 -3.61 -3.82
CA ALA A 187 -11.77 -2.54 -4.55
C ALA A 187 -12.40 -3.05 -5.85
N SER A 188 -11.73 -3.92 -6.60
CA SER A 188 -12.26 -4.49 -7.84
C SER A 188 -13.48 -5.38 -7.56
N LEU A 189 -13.44 -6.14 -6.46
CA LEU A 189 -14.55 -6.99 -6.03
C LEU A 189 -15.75 -6.14 -5.60
N ASP A 190 -15.52 -5.07 -4.84
CA ASP A 190 -16.55 -4.12 -4.41
C ASP A 190 -17.23 -3.44 -5.61
N ASN A 191 -16.44 -2.94 -6.56
CA ASN A 191 -16.97 -2.36 -7.80
C ASN A 191 -17.69 -3.40 -8.66
N GLY A 192 -17.15 -4.61 -8.79
CA GLY A 192 -17.78 -5.69 -9.56
C GLY A 192 -19.16 -6.10 -9.01
N MET A 193 -19.25 -6.32 -7.69
CA MET A 193 -20.53 -6.60 -7.03
C MET A 193 -21.50 -5.43 -7.16
N SER A 194 -21.02 -4.20 -7.04
CA SER A 194 -21.85 -3.00 -7.22
C SER A 194 -22.37 -2.87 -8.65
N MET A 195 -21.59 -3.22 -9.68
CA MET A 195 -22.04 -3.18 -11.08
C MET A 195 -23.02 -4.30 -11.42
N MET A 196 -23.01 -5.38 -10.64
CA MET A 196 -24.00 -6.46 -10.72
C MET A 196 -25.26 -6.17 -9.88
N ASP A 197 -25.40 -4.96 -9.34
CA ASP A 197 -26.48 -4.54 -8.45
C ASP A 197 -26.68 -5.48 -7.24
N VAL A 198 -25.60 -6.11 -6.76
CA VAL A 198 -25.65 -6.99 -5.58
C VAL A 198 -25.94 -6.15 -4.33
N PRO A 199 -26.95 -6.49 -3.53
CA PRO A 199 -27.28 -5.73 -2.32
C PRO A 199 -26.11 -5.67 -1.32
N THR A 200 -25.91 -4.52 -0.67
CA THR A 200 -24.80 -4.28 0.28
C THR A 200 -24.70 -5.32 1.40
N PHE A 201 -25.84 -5.86 1.85
CA PHE A 201 -25.88 -6.96 2.81
C PHE A 201 -25.07 -8.18 2.33
N TRP A 202 -25.25 -8.61 1.08
CA TRP A 202 -24.51 -9.72 0.49
C TRP A 202 -23.04 -9.38 0.28
N GLN A 203 -22.74 -8.13 -0.06
CA GLN A 203 -21.35 -7.66 -0.18
C GLN A 203 -20.59 -7.81 1.16
N TYR A 204 -21.20 -7.49 2.29
CA TYR A 204 -20.59 -7.68 3.61
C TYR A 204 -20.38 -9.14 3.97
N ILE A 205 -21.32 -10.02 3.62
CA ILE A 205 -21.15 -11.47 3.82
C ILE A 205 -19.95 -11.98 3.01
N VAL A 206 -19.84 -11.58 1.75
CA VAL A 206 -18.73 -11.99 0.87
C VAL A 206 -17.39 -11.46 1.41
N LYS A 207 -17.31 -10.17 1.75
CA LYS A 207 -16.10 -9.55 2.33
C LYS A 207 -15.66 -10.26 3.62
N GLY A 208 -16.62 -10.54 4.52
CA GLY A 208 -16.36 -11.28 5.75
C GLY A 208 -15.90 -12.72 5.51
N ALA A 209 -16.53 -13.42 4.58
CA ALA A 209 -16.14 -14.78 4.20
C ALA A 209 -14.72 -14.84 3.63
N ILE A 210 -14.35 -13.90 2.76
CA ILE A 210 -12.99 -13.81 2.19
C ILE A 210 -11.97 -13.55 3.30
N LEU A 211 -12.25 -12.63 4.21
CA LEU A 211 -11.37 -12.37 5.34
C LEU A 211 -11.19 -13.62 6.21
N LEU A 212 -12.27 -14.30 6.58
CA LEU A 212 -12.22 -15.53 7.37
C LEU A 212 -11.40 -16.63 6.68
N LEU A 213 -11.57 -16.81 5.37
CA LEU A 213 -10.78 -17.75 4.58
C LEU A 213 -9.30 -17.37 4.59
N ALA A 214 -8.98 -16.08 4.41
CA ALA A 214 -7.61 -15.59 4.42
C ALA A 214 -6.93 -15.79 5.80
N VAL A 215 -7.64 -15.50 6.90
CA VAL A 215 -7.16 -15.74 8.26
C VAL A 215 -6.98 -17.23 8.53
N TRP A 216 -7.95 -18.05 8.11
CA TRP A 216 -7.89 -19.50 8.27
C TRP A 216 -6.66 -20.06 7.55
N MET A 217 -6.39 -19.63 6.31
CA MET A 217 -5.20 -20.01 5.56
C MET A 217 -3.91 -19.55 6.23
N ASP A 218 -3.83 -18.29 6.70
CA ASP A 218 -2.66 -17.76 7.44
C ASP A 218 -2.38 -18.62 8.68
N SER A 219 -3.43 -18.96 9.44
CA SER A 219 -3.31 -19.80 10.65
C SER A 219 -2.94 -21.26 10.34
N ALA A 220 -3.48 -21.84 9.28
CA ALA A 220 -3.28 -23.24 8.90
C ALA A 220 -1.88 -23.48 8.34
N THR A 221 -1.35 -22.57 7.53
CA THR A 221 0.01 -22.64 7.01
C THR A 221 1.03 -22.55 8.13
N LYS A 222 0.78 -21.73 9.16
CA LYS A 222 1.70 -21.58 10.30
C LYS A 222 1.74 -22.79 11.25
N ARG A 223 0.64 -23.54 11.39
CA ARG A 223 0.65 -24.79 12.19
C ARG A 223 1.52 -25.90 11.59
N ARG A 224 1.91 -25.77 10.31
CA ARG A 224 2.74 -26.76 9.60
C ARG A 224 4.24 -26.44 9.64
N THR A 225 4.64 -25.28 10.13
CA THR A 225 6.04 -24.84 10.30
C THR A 225 6.37 -24.65 11.76
#